data_AF-A0A125W281-F1
#
_entry.id   AF-A0A125W281-F1
#
_cell.length_a   1.000
_cell.length_b   1.000
_cell.length_c   1.000
_cell.angle_alpha   90.00
_cell.angle_beta   90.00
_cell.angle_gamma   90.00
#
_symmetry.space_group_name_H-M   'P 1'
#
loop_
_entity.id
_entity.type
_entity.pdbx_description
1 polymer ?
#
loop_
_entity_poly.entity_id
_entity_poly.type
_entity_poly.pdbx_seq_one_letter_code
_entity_poly.pdbx_strand_id
1 'polypeptide(L)'
;MYQDFLYAVHKRNQTYFDALLTQSVSHLPATYQTTLRTFKKYQKQIHHALNYSYSNGQLECLNNHIKVLKRNAYGFRNFYNFKLRIFTQQGQAIQTK
;
A
#
# COMPACT_ATOMS: atom_id res chain seq x y z
N MET A 1 -18.98 -10.21 4.36
CA MET A 1 -18.01 -10.13 3.24
C MET A 1 -16.81 -9.25 3.55
N TYR A 2 -16.98 -7.94 3.80
CA TYR A 2 -15.84 -7.06 4.12
C TYR A 2 -15.05 -7.52 5.34
N GLN A 3 -15.75 -7.85 6.43
CA GLN A 3 -15.12 -8.33 7.66
C GLN A 3 -14.39 -9.67 7.46
N ASP A 4 -14.90 -10.54 6.60
CA ASP A 4 -14.29 -11.84 6.29
C ASP A 4 -12.95 -11.65 5.57
N PHE A 5 -12.89 -10.71 4.61
CA PHE A 5 -11.64 -10.34 3.96
C PHE A 5 -10.64 -9.71 4.93
N LEU A 6 -11.09 -8.80 5.81
CA LEU A 6 -10.23 -8.23 6.84
C LEU A 6 -9.65 -9.31 7.75
N TYR A 7 -10.48 -10.26 8.18
CA TYR A 7 -10.08 -11.38 9.01
C TYR A 7 -9.05 -12.27 8.30
N ALA A 8 -9.31 -12.64 7.03
CA ALA A 8 -8.39 -13.43 6.22
C ALA A 8 -7.00 -12.76 6.11
N VAL A 9 -6.97 -11.45 5.90
CA VAL A 9 -5.73 -10.66 5.80
C VAL A 9 -5.01 -10.58 7.15
N HIS A 10 -5.72 -10.27 8.24
CA HIS A 10 -5.13 -10.20 9.58
C HIS A 10 -4.55 -11.53 10.04
N LYS A 11 -5.22 -12.64 9.72
CA LYS A 11 -4.76 -14.00 10.04
C LYS A 11 -3.79 -14.57 9.00
N ARG A 12 -3.45 -13.81 7.96
CA ARG A 12 -2.58 -14.24 6.84
C ARG A 12 -3.04 -15.57 6.23
N ASN A 13 -4.34 -15.81 6.21
CA ASN A 13 -4.92 -17.06 5.73
C ASN A 13 -5.29 -16.95 4.24
N GLN A 14 -4.39 -17.44 3.39
CA GLN A 14 -4.53 -17.38 1.93
C GLN A 14 -5.67 -18.25 1.40
N THR A 15 -5.81 -19.47 1.92
CA THR A 15 -6.84 -20.40 1.44
C THR A 15 -8.23 -19.88 1.74
N TYR A 16 -8.42 -19.28 2.92
CA TYR A 16 -9.67 -18.61 3.27
C TYR A 16 -9.92 -17.36 2.41
N PHE A 17 -8.88 -16.58 2.10
CA PHE A 17 -9.01 -15.43 1.19
C PHE A 17 -9.45 -15.85 -0.23
N ASP A 18 -8.90 -16.93 -0.77
CA ASP A 18 -9.26 -17.46 -2.09
C ASP A 18 -10.68 -18.02 -2.11
N ALA A 19 -11.11 -18.69 -1.04
CA ALA A 19 -12.47 -19.17 -0.87
C ALA A 19 -13.50 -18.02 -0.86
N LEU A 20 -13.14 -16.87 -0.26
CA LEU A 20 -13.99 -15.67 -0.27
C LEU A 20 -14.10 -15.04 -1.68
N LEU A 21 -13.10 -15.23 -2.55
CA LEU A 21 -13.12 -14.71 -3.93
C LEU A 21 -13.99 -15.55 -4.90
N THR A 22 -14.26 -16.81 -4.56
CA THR A 22 -15.06 -17.74 -5.37
C THR A 22 -16.55 -17.75 -4.98
N GLN A 23 -16.91 -17.19 -3.82
CA GLN A 23 -18.30 -17.07 -3.38
C GLN A 23 -19.17 -16.26 -4.37
N SER A 24 -20.46 -16.61 -4.46
CA SER A 24 -21.42 -15.89 -5.29
C SER A 24 -21.65 -14.46 -4.79
N VAL A 25 -21.42 -13.50 -5.67
CA VAL A 25 -21.48 -12.05 -5.39
C VAL A 25 -22.57 -11.32 -6.17
N SER A 26 -23.51 -12.08 -6.72
CA SER A 26 -24.66 -11.59 -7.50
C SER A 26 -25.57 -10.65 -6.71
N HIS A 27 -25.62 -10.79 -5.38
CA HIS A 27 -26.42 -9.95 -4.49
C HIS A 27 -25.72 -8.67 -4.04
N LEU A 28 -24.43 -8.48 -4.37
CA LEU A 28 -23.65 -7.35 -3.89
C LEU A 28 -23.70 -6.14 -4.83
N PRO A 29 -23.62 -4.91 -4.26
CA PRO A 29 -23.55 -3.68 -5.04
C PRO A 29 -22.37 -3.68 -6.04
N ALA A 30 -22.52 -2.92 -7.13
CA ALA A 30 -21.50 -2.81 -8.18
C ALA A 30 -20.10 -2.37 -7.66
N THR A 31 -20.05 -1.60 -6.57
CA THR A 31 -18.81 -1.20 -5.91
C THR A 31 -17.98 -2.39 -5.43
N TYR A 32 -18.63 -3.43 -4.89
CA TYR A 32 -17.95 -4.66 -4.45
C TYR A 32 -17.42 -5.46 -5.63
N GLN A 33 -18.13 -5.47 -6.76
CA GLN A 33 -17.67 -6.17 -7.96
C GLN A 33 -16.35 -5.60 -8.46
N THR A 34 -16.18 -4.27 -8.45
CA THR A 34 -14.92 -3.60 -8.82
C THR A 34 -13.76 -3.98 -7.89
N THR A 35 -14.01 -4.01 -6.58
CA THR A 35 -13.01 -4.42 -5.59
C THR A 35 -12.61 -5.88 -5.78
N LEU A 36 -13.58 -6.78 -6.01
CA LEU A 36 -13.32 -8.20 -6.24
C LEU A 36 -12.58 -8.46 -7.55
N ARG A 37 -12.88 -7.72 -8.62
CA ARG A 37 -12.11 -7.76 -9.87
C ARG A 37 -10.67 -7.34 -9.64
N THR A 38 -10.44 -6.31 -8.81
CA THR A 38 -9.11 -5.87 -8.42
C THR A 38 -8.37 -6.94 -7.63
N PHE A 39 -9.01 -7.56 -6.63
CA PHE A 39 -8.41 -8.64 -5.86
C PHE A 39 -8.07 -9.86 -6.72
N LYS A 40 -8.94 -10.24 -7.66
CA LYS A 40 -8.64 -11.31 -8.62
C LYS A 40 -7.46 -10.94 -9.53
N LYS A 41 -7.42 -9.70 -10.04
CA LYS A 41 -6.33 -9.21 -10.89
C LYS A 41 -4.96 -9.23 -10.18
N TYR A 42 -4.94 -8.88 -8.90
CA TYR A 42 -3.71 -8.75 -8.11
C TYR A 42 -3.53 -9.87 -7.07
N GLN A 43 -4.19 -11.02 -7.26
CA GLN A 43 -4.23 -12.12 -6.29
C GLN A 43 -2.81 -12.60 -5.92
N LYS A 44 -1.93 -12.74 -6.91
CA LYS A 44 -0.53 -13.14 -6.69
C LYS A 44 0.21 -12.17 -5.77
N GLN A 45 0.06 -10.86 -5.97
CA GLN A 45 0.70 -9.83 -5.14
C GLN A 45 0.12 -9.84 -3.72
N ILE A 46 -1.18 -10.05 -3.58
CA ILE A 46 -1.84 -10.19 -2.28
C ILE A 46 -1.30 -11.42 -1.55
N HIS A 47 -1.15 -12.56 -2.22
CA HIS A 47 -0.53 -13.76 -1.65
C HIS A 47 0.88 -13.48 -1.15
N HIS A 48 1.71 -12.81 -1.95
CA HIS A 48 3.03 -12.38 -1.49
C HIS A 48 2.95 -11.50 -0.25
N ALA A 49 2.06 -10.50 -0.23
CA ALA A 49 1.87 -9.62 0.93
C ALA A 49 1.39 -10.38 2.20
N LEU A 50 0.62 -11.46 2.05
CA LEU A 50 0.18 -12.29 3.17
C LEU A 50 1.31 -13.23 3.67
N ASN A 51 2.18 -13.69 2.79
CA ASN A 51 3.28 -14.60 3.14
C ASN A 51 4.46 -13.88 3.80
N TYR A 52 4.78 -12.68 3.33
CA TYR A 52 5.94 -11.95 3.83
C TYR A 52 5.58 -11.07 5.03
N SER A 53 6.49 -10.99 6.00
CA SER A 53 6.37 -10.13 7.18
C SER A 53 6.86 -8.69 6.96
N TYR A 54 7.17 -8.31 5.72
CA TYR A 54 7.68 -6.98 5.41
C TYR A 54 6.64 -5.91 5.76
N SER A 55 7.07 -4.93 6.56
CA SER A 55 6.26 -3.77 6.88
C SER A 55 6.40 -2.71 5.79
N ASN A 56 5.28 -2.21 5.28
CA ASN A 56 5.25 -1.03 4.42
C ASN A 56 5.60 0.27 5.18
N GLY A 57 5.79 0.22 6.50
CA GLY A 57 5.98 1.40 7.35
C GLY A 57 7.17 2.27 6.94
N GLN A 58 8.29 1.68 6.49
CA GLN A 58 9.42 2.46 5.98
C GLN A 58 9.06 3.20 4.68
N LEU A 59 8.38 2.53 3.74
CA LEU A 59 7.94 3.13 2.48
C LEU A 59 6.88 4.23 2.73
N GLU A 60 5.96 4.00 3.66
CA GLU A 60 4.94 4.98 4.06
C GLU A 60 5.56 6.21 4.72
N CYS A 61 6.54 6.01 5.62
CA CYS A 61 7.31 7.10 6.24
C CYS A 61 8.00 7.96 5.17
N LEU A 62 8.67 7.33 4.21
CA LEU A 62 9.33 8.01 3.09
C LEU A 62 8.33 8.77 2.21
N ASN A 63 7.21 8.14 1.86
CA ASN A 63 6.16 8.77 1.05
C ASN A 63 5.56 9.99 1.76
N ASN A 64 5.31 9.90 3.07
CA ASN A 64 4.82 11.04 3.85
C ASN A 64 5.85 12.18 3.89
N HIS A 65 7.12 11.85 4.13
CA HIS A 65 8.21 12.83 4.13
C HIS A 65 8.32 13.57 2.79
N ILE A 66 8.29 12.84 1.66
CA ILE A 66 8.29 13.42 0.31
C ILE A 66 7.05 14.30 0.08
N LYS A 67 5.87 13.89 0.55
CA LYS A 67 4.64 14.69 0.46
C LYS A 67 4.75 16.00 1.26
N VAL A 68 5.32 15.96 2.46
CA VAL A 68 5.58 17.16 3.28
C VAL A 68 6.57 18.08 2.59
N LEU A 69 7.68 17.53 2.08
CA LEU A 69 8.66 18.25 1.29
C LEU A 69 8.03 18.95 0.09
N LYS A 70 7.19 18.25 -0.68
CA LYS A 70 6.50 18.80 -1.84
C LYS A 70 5.53 19.94 -1.47
N ARG A 71 4.85 19.85 -0.33
CA ARG A 71 3.91 20.89 0.14
C ARG A 71 4.64 22.13 0.65
N ASN A 72 5.78 21.97 1.31
CA ASN A 72 6.61 23.08 1.79
C ASN A 72 7.48 23.69 0.67
N ALA A 73 7.58 23.01 -0.46
CA ALA A 73 8.30 23.46 -1.63
C ALA A 73 7.50 24.47 -2.46
N TYR A 74 7.39 25.70 -1.96
CA TYR A 74 6.99 26.82 -2.82
C TYR A 74 8.13 27.09 -3.83
N GLY A 75 8.07 26.50 -5.02
CA GLY A 75 8.88 26.92 -6.16
C GLY A 75 9.99 25.98 -6.67
N PHE A 76 9.95 24.67 -6.39
CA PHE A 76 10.82 23.73 -7.14
C PHE A 76 10.33 23.57 -8.58
N ARG A 77 10.69 24.52 -9.45
CA ARG A 77 10.54 24.39 -10.91
C ARG A 77 11.45 23.30 -11.49
N ASN A 78 12.53 22.94 -10.79
CA ASN A 78 13.50 21.95 -11.23
C ASN A 78 13.42 20.67 -10.38
N PHE A 79 13.14 19.53 -11.03
CA PHE A 79 13.09 18.20 -10.40
C PHE A 79 14.42 17.80 -9.76
N TYR A 80 15.55 18.21 -10.34
CA TYR A 80 16.88 17.94 -9.79
C TYR A 80 17.03 18.51 -8.37
N ASN A 81 16.60 19.76 -8.16
CA ASN A 81 16.65 20.42 -6.86
C ASN A 81 15.73 19.74 -5.83
N PHE A 82 14.58 19.24 -6.28
CA PHE A 82 13.69 18.46 -5.42
C PHE A 82 14.32 17.13 -5.01
N LYS A 83 14.94 16.40 -5.96
CA LYS A 83 15.64 15.14 -5.70
C LYS A 83 16.81 15.32 -4.73
N LEU A 84 17.62 16.37 -4.92
CA LEU A 84 18.72 16.70 -4.00
C LEU A 84 18.21 16.93 -2.57
N ARG A 85 17.10 17.66 -2.40
CA ARG A 85 16.56 17.94 -1.07
C ARG A 85 15.99 16.70 -0.37
N ILE A 86 15.41 15.77 -1.12
CA ILE A 86 15.00 14.47 -0.57
C ILE A 86 16.22 13.72 -0.03
N PHE A 87 17.31 13.65 -0.80
CA PHE A 87 18.51 12.95 -0.36
C PHE A 87 19.23 13.62 0.81
N THR A 88 19.33 14.95 0.82
CA THR A 88 20.00 15.66 1.93
C THR A 88 19.24 15.50 3.24
N GLN A 89 17.91 15.56 3.22
CA GLN A 89 17.10 15.35 4.43
C GLN A 89 17.09 13.90 4.90
N GLN A 90 17.13 12.92 3.98
CA GLN A 90 17.31 11.52 4.35
C GLN A 90 18.70 11.24 4.95
N GLY A 91 19.76 11.82 4.37
CA GLY A 91 21.13 11.69 4.90
C GLY A 91 21.30 12.30 6.29
N GLN A 92 20.69 13.46 6.55
CA GLN A 92 20.69 14.09 7.88
C GLN A 92 19.92 13.27 8.93
N ALA A 93 18.81 12.62 8.54
CA ALA A 93 18.04 11.74 9.43
C ALA A 93 18.75 10.43 9.80
N ILE A 94 19.73 10.00 9.01
CA ILE A 94 20.57 8.82 9.27
C ILE A 94 21.74 9.15 10.19
N GLN A 95 22.29 10.37 10.12
CA GLN A 95 23.42 10.83 10.95
C GLN A 95 23.03 11.29 12.36
N THR A 96 21.73 11.50 12.62
CA THR A 96 21.21 11.93 13.94
C THR A 96 20.69 10.78 14.81
N LYS A 97 20.93 9.53 14.40
CA LYS A 97 20.71 8.31 15.20
C LYS A 97 22.04 7.68 15.54
#